data_AF-A0AAN8A214-F1
#
_entry.id   AF-A0AAN8A214-F1
#
_cell.length_a   1.000
_cell.length_b   1.000
_cell.length_c   1.000
_cell.angle_alpha   90.00
_cell.angle_beta   90.00
_cell.angle_gamma   90.00
#
_symmetry.space_group_name_H-M   'P 1'
#
loop_
_entity.id
_entity.type
_entity.pdbx_description
1 polymer ?
#
loop_
_entity_poly.entity_id
_entity_poly.type
_entity_poly.pdbx_seq_one_letter_code
_entity_poly.pdbx_strand_id
1 'polypeptide(L)'
;MKQSIPYMLVLRRYWKPMLGTSLAWFMYDFNIGYGTVVNLFYLPGCVVGGFLMDWIGRKQTMTLGFICWAIMGFIIGGALGPIQSITPLFLILYGIFNAFGEMGPGVATFLCGAESFPTPIRGHFLGLAAAFGKAGAAIGTQVFTPIQNSKQ
;
A
#
# COMPACT_ATOMS: atom_id res chain seq x y z
N MET A 1 -19.06 -19.48 -11.26
CA MET A 1 -19.10 -18.73 -12.53
C MET A 1 -17.88 -17.81 -12.58
N LYS A 2 -16.85 -18.14 -13.36
CA LYS A 2 -15.70 -17.24 -13.60
C LYS A 2 -16.20 -16.09 -14.47
N GLN A 3 -16.45 -14.91 -13.87
CA GLN A 3 -16.73 -13.70 -14.63
C GLN A 3 -15.42 -13.23 -15.27
N SER A 4 -15.34 -13.31 -16.60
CA SER A 4 -14.28 -12.69 -17.39
C SER A 4 -14.41 -11.18 -17.28
N ILE A 5 -13.67 -10.59 -16.34
CA ILE A 5 -13.67 -9.15 -16.12
C ILE A 5 -13.01 -8.51 -17.36
N PRO A 6 -13.72 -7.69 -18.15
CA PRO A 6 -13.14 -7.10 -19.34
C PRO A 6 -12.23 -5.93 -18.93
N TYR A 7 -10.96 -6.22 -18.66
CA TYR A 7 -9.94 -5.24 -18.26
C TYR A 7 -9.86 -4.01 -19.18
N MET A 8 -10.12 -4.20 -20.48
CA MET A 8 -10.14 -3.13 -21.49
C MET A 8 -11.20 -2.05 -21.21
N LEU A 9 -12.36 -2.43 -20.66
CA LEU A 9 -13.49 -1.52 -20.39
C LEU A 9 -13.30 -0.75 -19.09
N VAL A 10 -12.68 -1.38 -18.09
CA VAL A 10 -12.34 -0.74 -16.81
C VAL A 10 -11.23 0.30 -17.02
N LEU A 11 -10.18 -0.05 -17.77
CA LEU A 11 -9.07 0.85 -18.09
C LEU A 11 -9.55 2.08 -18.87
N ARG A 12 -10.44 1.90 -19.86
CA ARG A 12 -10.95 2.99 -20.70
C ARG A 12 -11.90 3.94 -19.94
N ARG A 13 -12.58 3.48 -18.89
CA ARG A 13 -13.49 4.29 -18.04
C ARG A 13 -12.76 5.01 -16.91
N TYR A 14 -11.78 4.38 -16.28
CA TYR A 14 -11.12 4.88 -15.06
C TYR A 14 -9.74 5.52 -15.29
N TRP A 15 -9.19 5.47 -16.51
CA TRP A 15 -7.90 6.08 -16.86
C TRP A 15 -7.78 7.57 -16.48
N LYS A 16 -8.81 8.39 -16.70
CA LYS A 16 -8.76 9.84 -16.43
C LYS A 16 -8.67 10.19 -14.93
N PRO A 17 -9.51 9.63 -14.04
CA PRO A 17 -9.37 9.84 -12.60
C PRO A 17 -8.11 9.18 -12.03
N MET A 18 -7.68 8.01 -12.54
CA MET A 18 -6.42 7.38 -12.10
C MET A 18 -5.21 8.28 -12.39
N LEU A 19 -5.08 8.79 -13.63
CA LEU A 19 -4.01 9.73 -13.97
C LEU A 19 -4.08 10.99 -13.13
N GLY A 20 -5.27 11.53 -12.85
CA GLY A 20 -5.44 12.72 -12.02
C GLY A 20 -5.03 12.50 -10.55
N THR A 21 -5.42 11.37 -9.95
CA THR A 21 -5.01 11.04 -8.57
C THR A 21 -3.52 10.74 -8.49
N SER A 22 -2.97 10.04 -9.48
CA SER A 22 -1.54 9.78 -9.57
C SER A 22 -0.74 11.07 -9.80
N LEU A 23 -1.24 12.00 -10.62
CA LEU A 23 -0.58 13.30 -10.83
C LEU A 23 -0.63 14.17 -9.59
N ALA A 24 -1.77 14.19 -8.88
CA ALA A 24 -1.92 14.99 -7.66
C ALA A 24 -0.97 14.52 -6.55
N TRP A 25 -0.85 13.19 -6.37
CA TRP A 25 0.15 12.60 -5.49
C TRP A 25 1.59 12.86 -6.00
N PHE A 26 1.83 12.69 -7.30
CA PHE A 26 3.13 12.96 -7.91
C PHE A 26 3.59 14.43 -7.74
N MET A 27 2.68 15.39 -7.87
CA MET A 27 2.96 16.81 -7.62
C MET A 27 3.20 17.10 -6.14
N TYR A 28 2.53 16.38 -5.24
CA TYR A 28 2.75 16.46 -3.78
C TYR A 28 4.14 15.93 -3.40
N ASP A 29 4.58 14.85 -4.05
CA ASP A 29 5.89 14.21 -3.80
C ASP A 29 7.06 14.89 -4.53
N PHE A 30 6.79 15.68 -5.58
CA PHE A 30 7.81 16.44 -6.32
C PHE A 30 8.45 17.56 -5.48
N ASN A 31 7.79 17.99 -4.40
CA ASN A 31 8.32 19.04 -3.52
C ASN A 31 9.44 18.54 -2.57
N ILE A 32 9.61 17.21 -2.41
CA ILE A 32 10.61 16.62 -1.50
C ILE A 32 11.32 15.46 -2.21
N GLY A 33 12.50 15.71 -2.79
CA GLY A 33 13.22 14.79 -3.70
C GLY A 33 13.52 13.38 -3.17
N TYR A 34 13.47 13.15 -1.85
CA TYR A 34 13.58 11.81 -1.25
C TYR A 34 12.26 11.04 -1.23
N GLY A 35 11.13 11.74 -1.05
CA GLY A 35 9.79 11.14 -1.08
C GLY A 35 9.39 10.64 -2.46
N THR A 36 9.86 11.30 -3.52
CA THR A 36 9.58 10.91 -4.91
C THR A 36 10.22 9.57 -5.29
N VAL A 37 11.41 9.26 -4.77
CA VAL A 37 12.09 7.98 -5.00
C VAL A 37 11.30 6.85 -4.37
N VAL A 38 10.83 7.04 -3.13
CA VAL A 38 10.03 6.04 -2.42
C VAL A 38 8.67 5.86 -3.09
N ASN A 39 8.01 6.95 -3.53
CA ASN A 39 6.74 6.91 -4.27
C ASN A 39 6.85 6.23 -5.65
N LEU A 40 7.99 6.36 -6.33
CA LEU A 40 8.23 5.64 -7.58
C LEU A 40 8.19 4.12 -7.39
N PHE A 41 8.58 3.61 -6.21
CA PHE A 41 8.51 2.19 -5.87
C PHE A 41 7.08 1.69 -5.56
N TYR A 42 6.11 2.58 -5.29
CA TYR A 42 4.70 2.19 -5.13
C TYR A 42 4.10 1.71 -6.44
N LEU A 43 4.41 2.40 -7.55
CA LEU A 43 3.85 2.10 -8.87
C LEU A 43 4.10 0.65 -9.33
N PRO A 44 5.35 0.13 -9.33
CA PRO A 44 5.62 -1.25 -9.68
C PRO A 44 5.03 -2.21 -8.63
N GLY A 45 5.01 -1.84 -7.34
CA GLY A 45 4.38 -2.63 -6.28
C GLY A 45 2.89 -2.88 -6.55
N CYS A 46 2.13 -1.84 -6.87
CA CYS A 46 0.71 -1.94 -7.21
C CYS A 46 0.45 -2.76 -8.48
N VAL A 47 1.28 -2.56 -9.53
CA VAL A 47 1.13 -3.29 -10.80
C VAL A 47 1.43 -4.77 -10.59
N VAL A 48 2.55 -5.10 -9.94
CA VAL A 48 2.92 -6.48 -9.62
C VAL A 48 1.87 -7.11 -8.70
N GLY A 49 1.36 -6.38 -7.70
CA GLY A 49 0.29 -6.86 -6.81
C GLY A 49 -0.99 -7.21 -7.56
N GLY A 50 -1.41 -6.35 -8.50
CA GLY A 50 -2.55 -6.63 -9.38
C GLY A 50 -2.36 -7.88 -10.23
N PHE A 51 -1.22 -8.02 -10.91
CA PHE A 51 -0.89 -9.21 -11.71
C PHE A 51 -0.81 -10.48 -10.85
N LEU A 52 -0.20 -10.39 -9.66
CA LEU A 52 -0.03 -11.52 -8.75
C LEU A 52 -1.38 -11.96 -8.16
N MET A 53 -2.31 -11.03 -7.96
CA MET A 53 -3.66 -11.31 -7.48
C MET A 53 -4.50 -12.10 -8.48
N ASP A 54 -4.28 -11.87 -9.77
CA ASP A 54 -4.92 -12.62 -10.86
C ASP A 54 -4.31 -14.04 -11.03
N TRP A 55 -3.03 -14.22 -10.69
CA TRP A 55 -2.32 -15.51 -10.83
C TRP A 55 -2.44 -16.44 -9.62
N ILE A 56 -2.21 -15.92 -8.42
CA ILE A 56 -2.11 -16.71 -7.18
C ILE A 56 -3.43 -16.72 -6.40
N GLY A 57 -4.34 -15.79 -6.69
CA GLY A 57 -5.62 -15.67 -6.00
C GLY A 57 -5.58 -14.77 -4.77
N ARG A 58 -6.73 -14.16 -4.49
CA ARG A 58 -6.87 -12.97 -3.64
C ARG A 58 -6.42 -13.14 -2.19
N LYS A 59 -6.78 -14.26 -1.57
CA LYS A 59 -6.44 -14.57 -0.18
C LYS A 59 -4.95 -14.88 -0.02
N GLN A 60 -4.35 -15.57 -0.99
CA GLN A 60 -2.96 -16.01 -0.94
C GLN A 60 -2.00 -14.83 -1.16
N THR A 61 -2.31 -13.93 -2.11
CA THR A 61 -1.53 -12.69 -2.31
C THR A 61 -1.55 -11.79 -1.07
N MET A 62 -2.69 -11.69 -0.37
CA MET A 62 -2.80 -10.92 0.87
C MET A 62 -1.91 -11.50 1.99
N THR A 63 -1.97 -12.82 2.22
CA THR A 63 -1.17 -13.46 3.27
C THR A 63 0.33 -13.42 2.95
N LEU A 64 0.72 -13.67 1.69
CA LEU A 64 2.12 -13.56 1.25
C LEU A 64 2.64 -12.14 1.44
N GLY A 65 1.84 -11.14 1.06
CA GLY A 65 2.12 -9.73 1.28
C GLY A 65 2.41 -9.39 2.74
N PHE A 66 1.52 -9.76 3.66
CA PHE A 66 1.72 -9.52 5.10
C PHE A 66 2.97 -10.23 5.66
N ILE A 67 3.27 -11.44 5.21
CA ILE A 67 4.44 -12.19 5.67
C ILE A 67 5.73 -11.53 5.16
N CYS A 68 5.83 -11.25 3.87
CA CYS A 68 7.00 -10.58 3.30
C CYS A 68 7.22 -9.19 3.90
N TRP A 69 6.12 -8.45 4.12
CA TRP A 69 6.16 -7.13 4.75
C TRP A 69 6.62 -7.20 6.22
N ALA A 70 6.10 -8.16 7.00
CA ALA A 70 6.51 -8.35 8.39
C ALA A 70 7.99 -8.73 8.53
N ILE A 71 8.50 -9.63 7.69
CA ILE A 71 9.91 -10.04 7.68
C ILE A 71 10.82 -8.84 7.38
N MET A 72 10.51 -8.08 6.33
CA MET A 72 11.29 -6.90 5.97
C MET A 72 11.21 -5.81 7.03
N GLY A 73 10.04 -5.62 7.65
CA GLY A 73 9.85 -4.70 8.76
C GLY A 73 10.69 -5.06 9.98
N PHE A 74 10.82 -6.35 10.29
CA PHE A 74 11.66 -6.83 11.39
C PHE A 74 13.16 -6.62 11.09
N ILE A 75 13.58 -6.84 9.84
CA ILE A 75 14.97 -6.62 9.40
C ILE A 75 15.36 -5.13 9.52
N ILE A 76 14.50 -4.23 9.04
CA ILE A 76 14.73 -2.77 9.14
C ILE A 76 14.64 -2.32 10.60
N GLY A 77 13.68 -2.87 11.35
CA GLY A 77 13.49 -2.65 12.79
C GLY A 77 14.73 -2.96 13.63
N GLY A 78 15.36 -4.10 13.38
CA GLY A 78 16.55 -4.57 14.12
C GLY A 78 17.85 -3.87 13.74
N ALA A 79 17.98 -3.38 12.51
CA ALA A 79 19.19 -2.73 12.00
C ALA A 79 19.09 -1.20 11.92
N LEU A 80 18.16 -0.58 12.65
CA LEU A 80 17.89 0.87 12.62
C LEU A 80 19.14 1.73 12.94
N GLY A 81 20.01 1.26 13.84
CA GLY A 81 21.23 1.97 14.25
C GLY A 81 22.23 2.22 13.11
N PRO A 82 22.77 1.19 12.44
CA PRO A 82 23.72 1.38 11.35
C PRO A 82 23.09 1.95 10.06
N ILE A 83 21.80 1.72 9.82
CA ILE A 83 21.15 2.13 8.57
C ILE A 83 20.92 3.66 8.49
N GLN A 84 20.75 4.35 9.62
CA GLN A 84 20.62 5.81 9.64
C GLN A 84 21.88 6.56 9.18
N SER A 85 23.05 5.91 9.20
CA SER A 85 24.33 6.52 8.79
C SER A 85 24.50 6.65 7.27
N ILE A 86 23.72 5.90 6.47
CA ILE A 86 23.76 5.91 5.00
C ILE A 86 22.33 6.17 4.48
N THR A 87 21.97 7.44 4.42
CA THR A 87 20.64 7.95 3.98
C THR A 87 20.12 7.35 2.66
N PRO A 88 20.94 7.14 1.60
CA PRO A 88 20.43 6.56 0.35
C PRO A 88 20.16 5.04 0.42
N LEU A 89 20.88 4.29 1.27
CA LEU A 89 20.65 2.84 1.43
C LEU A 89 19.35 2.58 2.18
N PHE A 90 19.07 3.38 3.21
CA PHE A 90 17.79 3.35 3.92
C PHE A 90 16.63 3.61 2.96
N LEU A 91 16.78 4.59 2.06
CA LEU A 91 15.73 4.97 1.11
C LEU A 91 15.37 3.84 0.13
N ILE A 92 16.36 3.14 -0.41
CA ILE A 92 16.14 2.03 -1.33
C ILE A 92 15.50 0.84 -0.61
N LEU A 93 16.01 0.49 0.57
CA LEU A 93 15.47 -0.62 1.36
C LEU A 93 14.04 -0.34 1.85
N TYR A 94 13.78 0.91 2.26
CA TYR A 94 12.44 1.38 2.63
C TYR A 94 11.51 1.47 1.42
N GLY A 95 12.00 1.89 0.25
CA GLY A 95 11.25 1.89 -1.01
C GLY A 95 10.82 0.48 -1.43
N ILE A 96 11.71 -0.50 -1.32
CA ILE A 96 11.39 -1.91 -1.55
C ILE A 96 10.37 -2.41 -0.53
N PHE A 97 10.56 -2.12 0.77
CA PHE A 97 9.59 -2.47 1.82
C PHE A 97 8.19 -1.93 1.52
N ASN A 98 8.11 -0.69 1.04
CA ASN A 98 6.86 -0.04 0.66
C ASN A 98 6.22 -0.67 -0.58
N ALA A 99 7.02 -1.02 -1.60
CA ALA A 99 6.56 -1.75 -2.77
C ALA A 99 5.94 -3.10 -2.42
N PHE A 100 6.52 -3.83 -1.46
CA PHE A 100 5.95 -5.08 -0.94
C PHE A 100 4.66 -4.86 -0.14
N GLY A 101 4.57 -3.75 0.59
CA GLY A 101 3.33 -3.34 1.29
C GLY A 101 2.18 -3.05 0.33
N GLU A 102 2.46 -2.40 -0.80
CA GLU A 102 1.45 -2.14 -1.83
C GLU A 102 1.09 -3.38 -2.66
N MET A 103 2.08 -4.21 -2.99
CA MET A 103 1.88 -5.47 -3.71
C MET A 103 0.94 -6.44 -2.97
N GLY A 104 0.97 -6.41 -1.64
CA GLY A 104 0.15 -7.25 -0.78
C GLY A 104 -1.11 -6.55 -0.28
N PRO A 105 -1.09 -6.03 0.96
CA PRO A 105 -2.28 -5.45 1.60
C PRO A 105 -2.84 -4.21 0.88
N GLY A 106 -2.00 -3.39 0.23
CA GLY A 106 -2.44 -2.16 -0.45
C GLY A 106 -3.56 -2.41 -1.45
N VAL A 107 -3.35 -3.27 -2.43
CA VAL A 107 -4.36 -3.61 -3.43
C VAL A 107 -5.36 -4.66 -2.92
N ALA A 108 -4.90 -5.65 -2.14
CA ALA A 108 -5.74 -6.79 -1.79
C ALA A 108 -6.84 -6.46 -0.77
N THR A 109 -6.59 -5.56 0.19
CA THR A 109 -7.55 -5.25 1.25
C THR A 109 -8.77 -4.51 0.70
N PHE A 110 -8.57 -3.56 -0.22
CA PHE A 110 -9.68 -2.87 -0.89
C PHE A 110 -10.50 -3.81 -1.78
N LEU A 111 -9.83 -4.67 -2.54
CA LEU A 111 -10.49 -5.58 -3.48
C LEU A 111 -11.28 -6.66 -2.73
N CYS A 112 -10.70 -7.27 -1.69
CA CYS A 112 -11.39 -8.21 -0.80
C CYS A 112 -12.57 -7.55 -0.08
N GLY A 113 -12.43 -6.30 0.38
CA GLY A 113 -13.52 -5.54 0.99
C GLY A 113 -14.67 -5.29 0.00
N ALA A 114 -14.37 -4.94 -1.24
CA ALA A 114 -15.39 -4.71 -2.27
C ALA A 114 -16.12 -6.00 -2.69
N GLU A 115 -15.43 -7.15 -2.67
CA GLU A 115 -16.00 -8.43 -3.11
C GLU A 115 -16.75 -9.18 -1.99
N SER A 116 -16.44 -8.90 -0.73
CA SER A 116 -17.08 -9.56 0.41
C SER A 116 -18.53 -9.08 0.65
N PHE A 117 -18.91 -7.91 0.12
CA PHE A 117 -20.23 -7.32 0.40
C PHE A 117 -21.16 -7.25 -0.84
N PRO A 118 -22.46 -7.61 -0.70
CA PRO A 118 -23.48 -7.47 -1.74
C PRO A 118 -23.61 -6.02 -2.25
N THR A 119 -23.90 -5.85 -3.55
CA THR A 119 -23.99 -4.53 -4.21
C THR A 119 -24.87 -3.47 -3.53
N PRO A 120 -26.02 -3.79 -2.87
CA PRO A 120 -26.88 -2.77 -2.27
C PRO A 120 -26.29 -2.17 -0.99
N ILE A 121 -25.47 -2.93 -0.27
CA ILE A 121 -24.95 -2.56 1.06
C ILE A 121 -23.45 -2.30 1.10
N ARG A 122 -22.74 -2.64 0.01
CA ARG A 122 -21.29 -2.51 -0.12
C ARG A 122 -20.76 -1.13 0.25
N GLY A 123 -21.45 -0.06 -0.14
CA GLY A 123 -21.05 1.31 0.18
C GLY A 123 -20.96 1.58 1.69
N HIS A 124 -21.95 1.12 2.46
CA HIS A 124 -22.00 1.32 3.91
C HIS A 124 -20.93 0.50 4.64
N PHE A 125 -20.79 -0.79 4.30
CA PHE A 125 -19.81 -1.66 4.94
C PHE A 125 -18.37 -1.33 4.54
N LEU A 126 -18.12 -0.93 3.29
CA LEU A 126 -16.79 -0.46 2.85
C LEU A 126 -16.43 0.87 3.50
N GLY A 127 -17.40 1.78 3.66
CA GLY A 127 -17.22 3.05 4.37
C GLY A 127 -16.88 2.84 5.85
N LEU A 128 -17.55 1.91 6.52
CA LEU A 128 -17.24 1.53 7.90
C LEU A 128 -15.84 0.92 8.00
N ALA A 129 -15.49 -0.01 7.10
CA ALA A 129 -14.14 -0.60 7.06
C ALA A 129 -13.04 0.45 6.82
N ALA A 130 -13.29 1.42 5.93
CA ALA A 130 -12.37 2.54 5.69
C ALA A 130 -12.24 3.46 6.91
N ALA A 131 -13.34 3.69 7.65
CA ALA A 131 -13.30 4.47 8.90
C ALA A 131 -12.43 3.79 9.96
N PHE A 132 -12.56 2.47 10.15
CA PHE A 132 -11.67 1.71 11.04
C PHE A 132 -10.20 1.76 10.57
N GLY A 133 -9.95 1.66 9.27
CA GLY A 133 -8.60 1.79 8.70
C GLY A 133 -7.97 3.16 8.99
N LYS A 134 -8.73 4.25 8.78
CA LYS A 134 -8.26 5.61 9.08
C LYS A 134 -8.08 5.86 10.58
N ALA A 135 -8.98 5.36 11.42
CA ALA A 135 -8.86 5.45 12.87
C ALA A 135 -7.59 4.74 13.37
N GLY A 136 -7.31 3.53 12.85
CA GLY A 136 -6.08 2.80 13.15
C GLY A 136 -4.82 3.58 12.78
N ALA A 137 -4.79 4.19 11.58
CA ALA A 137 -3.66 5.02 11.15
C ALA A 137 -3.46 6.26 12.03
N ALA A 138 -4.56 6.93 12.42
CA ALA A 138 -4.52 8.09 13.30
C ALA A 138 -3.98 7.72 14.69
N ILE A 139 -4.50 6.65 15.31
CA ILE A 139 -4.04 6.17 16.61
C ILE A 139 -2.56 5.76 16.54
N GLY A 140 -2.18 5.00 15.51
CA GLY A 140 -0.79 4.59 15.30
C GLY A 140 0.16 5.78 15.24
N THR A 141 -0.17 6.80 14.46
CA THR A 141 0.67 8.01 14.33
C THR A 141 0.78 8.78 15.65
N GLN A 142 -0.34 8.94 16.36
CA GLN A 142 -0.37 9.69 17.63
C GLN A 142 0.34 8.95 18.77
N VAL A 143 0.33 7.62 18.77
CA VAL A 143 1.01 6.80 19.79
C VAL A 143 2.50 6.62 19.48
N PHE A 144 2.90 6.56 18.20
CA PHE A 144 4.31 6.42 17.84
C PHE A 144 5.14 7.67 18.15
N THR A 145 4.56 8.86 17.98
CA THR A 145 5.24 10.15 18.25
C THR A 145 5.83 10.24 19.67
N PRO A 146 5.06 9.97 20.75
CA PRO A 146 5.61 9.98 22.12
C PRO A 146 6.56 8.81 22.41
N ILE A 147 6.42 7.67 21.74
CA ILE A 147 7.32 6.51 21.92
C ILE A 147 8.71 6.78 21.32
N GLN A 148 8.79 7.52 20.21
CA GLN A 148 10.07 7.92 19.63
C GLN A 148 10.77 8.97 20.48
N ASN A 149 10.02 9.94 21.01
CA ASN A 149 10.57 11.03 21.82
C ASN A 149 11.07 10.58 23.21
N SER A 150 10.63 9.41 23.71
CA SER A 150 11.10 8.86 24.99
C SER A 150 12.42 8.08 24.91
N LYS A 151 12.95 7.86 23.70
CA LYS A 151 14.23 7.15 23.45
C LYS A 151 15.38 8.06 23.04
N GLN A 152 15.16 9.38 22.94
CA GLN A 152 16.23 10.40 22.90
C GLN A 152 16.56 10.84 24.33
#